data_AF-A0A0C1KZD4-F1
#
_entry.id   AF-A0A0C1KZD4-F1
#
_cell.length_a   1.000
_cell.length_b   1.000
_cell.length_c   1.000
_cell.angle_alpha   90.00
_cell.angle_beta   90.00
_cell.angle_gamma   90.00
#
_symmetry.space_group_name_H-M   'P 1'
#
loop_
_entity.id
_entity.type
_entity.pdbx_description
1 polymer ?
#
loop_
_entity_poly.entity_id
_entity_poly.type
_entity_poly.pdbx_seq_one_letter_code
_entity_poly.pdbx_strand_id
1 'polypeptide(L)'
;MKFRLLVAVASACAFLSCQKTINENFEQPSSQDLLGTYDFVEMNMNETIIQTDTISGIISKATNIDTLLTENNTGTLQVTADKFILANFNYTGFTYTKYIYEVQGQLPQIEEIIEPFGLGDPISYPCDYTRLGRDSISLTNIQEVEDGSVSPGMESNHYRFSGDTLILTFQEKEIRYYADDDRKGSYDETFTKRLKFKRKK
;
A
#
# COMPACT_ATOMS: atom_id res chain seq x y z
N MET A 1 -19.82 -10.37 -71.68
CA MET A 1 -19.00 -9.50 -70.81
C MET A 1 -19.79 -9.29 -69.52
N LYS A 2 -19.29 -9.74 -68.36
CA LYS A 2 -18.70 -8.91 -67.28
C LYS A 2 -19.71 -7.85 -66.77
N PHE A 3 -20.06 -7.67 -65.49
CA PHE A 3 -19.46 -8.05 -64.21
C PHE A 3 -20.47 -7.67 -63.08
N ARG A 4 -20.74 -8.61 -62.16
CA ARG A 4 -20.77 -8.51 -60.67
C ARG A 4 -21.72 -7.58 -59.87
N LEU A 5 -22.16 -8.19 -58.74
CA LEU A 5 -22.33 -7.68 -57.36
C LEU A 5 -23.62 -6.86 -57.08
N LEU A 6 -24.35 -7.00 -55.98
CA LEU A 6 -24.00 -7.48 -54.63
C LEU A 6 -25.27 -7.96 -53.88
N VAL A 7 -25.10 -9.02 -53.10
CA VAL A 7 -26.06 -9.65 -52.19
C VAL A 7 -26.10 -8.91 -50.85
N ALA A 8 -27.28 -8.62 -50.31
CA ALA A 8 -27.43 -8.21 -48.90
C ALA A 8 -28.17 -9.32 -48.14
N VAL A 9 -27.41 -10.16 -47.43
CA VAL A 9 -27.93 -11.09 -46.42
C VAL A 9 -27.89 -10.35 -45.09
N ALA A 10 -29.07 -10.09 -44.52
CA ALA A 10 -29.20 -9.60 -43.15
C ALA A 10 -29.06 -10.79 -42.19
N SER A 11 -27.89 -10.94 -41.56
CA SER A 11 -27.71 -11.81 -40.39
C SER A 11 -28.22 -11.10 -39.15
N ALA A 12 -29.34 -11.58 -38.60
CA ALA A 12 -29.80 -11.21 -37.27
C ALA A 12 -28.86 -11.84 -36.23
N CYS A 13 -28.04 -11.01 -35.57
CA CYS A 13 -27.28 -11.43 -34.39
C CYS A 13 -28.26 -11.66 -33.23
N ALA A 14 -28.49 -12.93 -32.90
CA ALA A 14 -29.10 -13.32 -31.63
C ALA A 14 -28.11 -12.99 -30.51
N PHE A 15 -28.43 -11.97 -29.71
CA PHE A 15 -27.74 -11.68 -28.46
C PHE A 15 -28.12 -12.75 -27.43
N LEU A 16 -27.35 -13.84 -27.40
CA LEU A 16 -27.30 -14.73 -26.25
C LEU A 16 -26.66 -13.96 -25.09
N SER A 17 -27.53 -13.43 -24.24
CA SER A 17 -27.21 -12.91 -22.91
C SER A 17 -26.62 -14.04 -22.06
N CYS A 18 -25.30 -14.25 -22.15
CA CYS A 18 -24.52 -14.90 -21.10
C CYS A 18 -24.53 -13.99 -19.87
N GLN A 19 -25.58 -14.07 -19.05
CA GLN A 19 -25.46 -13.68 -17.66
C GLN A 19 -24.52 -14.70 -17.00
N LYS A 20 -23.23 -14.35 -16.94
CA LYS A 20 -22.28 -15.05 -16.08
C LYS A 20 -22.73 -14.74 -14.65
N THR A 21 -23.45 -15.68 -14.03
CA THR A 21 -23.68 -15.70 -12.59
C THR A 21 -22.31 -15.67 -11.92
N ILE A 22 -21.94 -14.52 -11.34
CA ILE A 22 -20.80 -14.42 -10.44
C ILE A 22 -21.24 -15.14 -9.19
N ASN A 23 -20.91 -16.43 -9.12
CA ASN A 23 -21.00 -17.19 -7.89
C ASN A 23 -19.86 -16.67 -7.02
N GLU A 24 -20.14 -15.84 -6.04
CA GLU A 24 -19.21 -15.43 -4.98
C GLU A 24 -18.95 -16.62 -4.04
N ASN A 25 -18.50 -17.74 -4.60
CA ASN A 25 -17.67 -18.66 -3.84
C ASN A 25 -16.28 -18.02 -3.85
N PHE A 26 -16.01 -17.20 -2.83
CA PHE A 26 -14.62 -16.97 -2.41
C PHE A 26 -14.09 -18.32 -1.94
N GLU A 27 -13.70 -19.19 -2.88
CA GLU A 27 -12.87 -20.34 -2.61
C GLU A 27 -11.66 -19.79 -1.86
N GLN A 28 -11.57 -20.15 -0.58
CA GLN A 28 -10.52 -19.74 0.32
C GLN A 28 -9.17 -19.98 -0.37
N PRO A 29 -8.46 -18.93 -0.81
CA PRO A 29 -7.39 -19.14 -1.76
C PRO A 29 -6.13 -19.51 -0.99
N SER A 30 -5.91 -20.82 -0.82
CA SER A 30 -4.63 -21.34 -0.35
C SER A 30 -3.55 -21.01 -1.39
N SER A 31 -2.76 -19.97 -1.13
CA SER A 31 -1.60 -19.63 -1.93
C SER A 31 -0.45 -20.55 -1.56
N GLN A 32 -0.43 -21.76 -2.13
CA GLN A 32 0.67 -22.72 -1.90
C GLN A 32 2.06 -22.08 -2.15
N ASP A 33 2.12 -21.07 -3.02
CA ASP A 33 3.31 -20.27 -3.33
C ASP A 33 3.81 -19.43 -2.15
N LEU A 34 2.91 -18.91 -1.30
CA LEU A 34 3.26 -18.11 -0.12
C LEU A 34 3.58 -18.96 1.10
N LEU A 35 3.22 -20.24 1.14
CA LEU A 35 3.43 -21.09 2.31
C LEU A 35 4.91 -21.23 2.64
N GLY A 36 5.24 -21.08 3.91
CA GLY A 36 6.60 -21.28 4.42
C GLY A 36 6.94 -20.37 5.58
N THR A 37 8.20 -20.47 6.00
CA THR A 37 8.78 -19.60 7.03
C THR A 37 9.85 -18.74 6.39
N TYR A 38 9.88 -17.47 6.80
CA TYR A 38 10.75 -16.45 6.25
C TYR A 38 11.41 -15.66 7.37
N ASP A 39 12.66 -15.26 7.18
CA ASP A 39 13.35 -14.28 8.03
C ASP A 39 13.04 -12.87 7.55
N PHE A 40 12.80 -11.95 8.48
CA PHE A 40 12.65 -10.54 8.16
C PHE A 40 14.00 -9.94 7.74
N VAL A 41 14.02 -9.25 6.60
CA VAL A 41 15.25 -8.71 6.00
C VAL A 41 15.30 -7.20 6.08
N GLU A 42 14.19 -6.53 5.72
CA GLU A 42 14.16 -5.09 5.53
C GLU A 42 12.72 -4.60 5.48
N MET A 43 12.47 -3.44 6.09
CA MET A 43 11.35 -2.58 5.81
C MET A 43 11.86 -1.25 5.25
N ASN A 44 11.21 -0.79 4.19
CA ASN A 44 11.38 0.56 3.68
C ASN A 44 9.99 1.21 3.64
N MET A 45 9.89 2.44 4.11
CA MET A 45 8.66 3.22 4.10
C MET A 45 8.95 4.59 3.49
N ASN A 46 8.02 5.08 2.69
CA ASN A 46 8.02 6.44 2.18
C ASN A 46 6.64 7.01 2.39
N GLU A 47 6.58 8.21 2.93
CA GLU A 47 5.36 8.95 3.12
C GLU A 47 5.56 10.35 2.55
N THR A 48 4.54 10.86 1.87
CA THR A 48 4.54 12.22 1.38
C THR A 48 3.19 12.84 1.66
N ILE A 49 3.19 13.87 2.49
CA ILE A 49 2.01 14.66 2.81
C ILE A 49 2.18 16.02 2.15
N ILE A 50 1.19 16.39 1.34
CA ILE A 50 1.11 17.71 0.70
C ILE A 50 -0.17 18.38 1.18
N GLN A 51 -0.01 19.46 1.94
CA GLN A 51 -1.10 20.33 2.31
C GLN A 51 -1.02 21.63 1.51
N THR A 52 -2.10 21.98 0.84
CA THR A 52 -2.24 23.27 0.16
C THR A 52 -3.37 24.05 0.80
N ASP A 53 -3.12 25.32 1.07
CA ASP A 53 -4.01 26.24 1.73
C ASP A 53 -4.14 27.52 0.91
N THR A 54 -5.34 28.07 0.86
CA THR A 54 -5.63 29.40 0.34
C THR A 54 -6.37 30.17 1.42
N ILE A 55 -5.71 31.19 1.98
CA ILE A 55 -6.26 32.06 3.03
C ILE A 55 -6.19 33.49 2.52
N SER A 56 -7.33 34.18 2.50
CA SER A 56 -7.41 35.57 2.00
C SER A 56 -6.83 35.75 0.58
N GLY A 57 -6.92 34.70 -0.26
CA GLY A 57 -6.40 34.69 -1.63
C GLY A 57 -4.88 34.44 -1.75
N ILE A 58 -4.16 34.26 -0.64
CA ILE A 58 -2.75 33.88 -0.63
C ILE A 58 -2.66 32.36 -0.56
N ILE A 59 -1.92 31.76 -1.48
CA ILE A 59 -1.69 30.32 -1.51
C ILE A 59 -0.43 29.97 -0.72
N SER A 60 -0.53 28.99 0.17
CA SER A 60 0.60 28.33 0.82
C SER A 60 0.56 26.83 0.58
N LYS A 61 1.73 26.19 0.53
CA LYS A 61 1.88 24.75 0.38
C LYS A 61 2.94 24.25 1.35
N ALA A 62 2.58 23.27 2.16
CA ALA A 62 3.50 22.52 2.99
C ALA A 62 3.64 21.11 2.41
N THR A 63 4.87 20.66 2.22
CA THR A 63 5.19 19.29 1.81
C THR A 63 6.07 18.66 2.88
N ASN A 64 5.63 17.56 3.48
CA ASN A 64 6.44 16.69 4.30
C ASN A 64 6.78 15.42 3.51
N ILE A 65 8.05 15.03 3.49
CA ILE A 65 8.53 13.80 2.87
C ILE A 65 9.31 13.03 3.93
N ASP A 66 8.77 11.88 4.32
CA ASP A 66 9.41 10.96 5.24
C ASP A 66 9.92 9.74 4.48
N THR A 67 11.19 9.41 4.68
CA THR A 67 11.80 8.19 4.15
C THR A 67 12.45 7.42 5.27
N LEU A 68 12.10 6.14 5.37
CA LEU A 68 12.53 5.28 6.44
C LEU A 68 13.11 3.99 5.87
N LEU A 69 14.26 3.60 6.42
CA LEU A 69 14.90 2.32 6.14
C LEU A 69 15.30 1.67 7.45
N THR A 70 14.86 0.44 7.66
CA THR A 70 15.20 -0.31 8.87
C THR A 70 16.59 -0.95 8.80
N GLU A 71 17.24 -1.00 9.94
CA GLU A 71 18.50 -1.66 10.27
C GLU A 71 18.31 -2.64 11.43
N ASN A 72 19.26 -3.56 11.63
CA ASN A 72 19.25 -4.56 12.72
C ASN A 72 17.94 -5.37 12.80
N ASN A 73 17.45 -5.80 11.63
CA ASN A 73 16.17 -6.48 11.47
C ASN A 73 16.21 -7.89 12.08
N THR A 74 15.19 -8.22 12.88
CA THR A 74 15.01 -9.55 13.45
C THR A 74 13.54 -9.99 13.38
N GLY A 75 13.34 -11.30 13.54
CA GLY A 75 12.03 -11.90 13.54
C GLY A 75 11.73 -12.68 12.28
N THR A 76 10.59 -13.35 12.30
CA THR A 76 10.17 -14.27 11.25
C THR A 76 8.72 -14.05 10.86
N LEU A 77 8.43 -14.29 9.58
CA LEU A 77 7.07 -14.45 9.08
C LEU A 77 6.84 -15.92 8.78
N GLN A 78 5.82 -16.54 9.37
CA GLN A 78 5.31 -17.83 8.96
C GLN A 78 3.98 -17.64 8.24
N VAL A 79 3.90 -18.14 7.01
CA VAL A 79 2.67 -18.12 6.22
C VAL A 79 2.12 -19.54 6.15
N THR A 80 0.88 -19.67 6.62
CA THR A 80 0.08 -20.89 6.60
C THR A 80 -1.06 -20.74 5.57
N ALA A 81 -2.01 -21.67 5.52
CA ALA A 81 -3.08 -21.62 4.52
C ALA A 81 -3.99 -20.39 4.65
N ASP A 82 -4.13 -19.85 5.85
CA ASP A 82 -5.07 -18.79 6.21
C ASP A 82 -4.43 -17.68 7.07
N LYS A 83 -3.19 -17.85 7.55
CA LYS A 83 -2.55 -16.89 8.46
C LYS A 83 -1.15 -16.48 8.04
N PHE A 84 -0.86 -15.22 8.33
CA PHE A 84 0.47 -14.63 8.42
C PHE A 84 0.81 -14.48 9.89
N ILE A 85 1.87 -15.11 10.35
CA ILE A 85 2.27 -15.11 11.75
C ILE A 85 3.65 -14.46 11.84
N LEU A 86 3.67 -13.21 12.32
CA LEU A 86 4.90 -12.54 12.70
C LEU A 86 5.33 -13.01 14.09
N ALA A 87 6.61 -13.34 14.25
CA ALA A 87 7.17 -13.74 15.53
C ALA A 87 8.51 -13.04 15.78
N ASN A 88 8.67 -12.46 16.97
CA ASN A 88 9.84 -11.72 17.43
C ASN A 88 10.30 -10.65 16.42
N PHE A 89 9.34 -9.98 15.77
CA PHE A 89 9.61 -8.95 14.78
C PHE A 89 10.14 -7.70 15.47
N ASN A 90 11.35 -7.29 15.13
CA ASN A 90 11.97 -6.09 15.67
C ASN A 90 12.90 -5.44 14.63
N TYR A 91 13.07 -4.14 14.74
CA TYR A 91 13.96 -3.34 13.90
C TYR A 91 14.34 -2.03 14.60
N THR A 92 15.45 -1.46 14.13
CA THR A 92 15.85 -0.07 14.39
C THR A 92 16.02 0.66 13.05
N GLY A 93 16.41 1.93 13.05
CA GLY A 93 16.86 2.63 11.84
C GLY A 93 16.82 4.14 12.01
N PHE A 94 16.79 4.85 10.88
CA PHE A 94 16.60 6.30 10.83
C PHE A 94 15.43 6.70 9.93
N THR A 95 14.66 7.69 10.39
CA THR A 95 13.70 8.43 9.58
C THR A 95 14.40 9.68 9.07
N TYR A 96 14.33 9.89 7.76
CA TYR A 96 14.79 11.09 7.08
C TYR A 96 13.56 11.90 6.69
N THR A 97 13.42 13.07 7.30
CA THR A 97 12.27 13.95 7.11
C THR A 97 12.70 15.20 6.38
N LYS A 98 11.94 15.60 5.36
CA LYS A 98 12.13 16.83 4.61
C LYS A 98 10.86 17.66 4.60
N TYR A 99 10.91 18.83 5.22
CA TYR A 99 9.85 19.83 5.20
C TYR A 99 10.14 20.88 4.14
N ILE A 100 9.16 21.16 3.28
CA ILE A 100 9.21 22.23 2.28
C ILE A 100 7.98 23.10 2.49
N TYR A 101 8.19 24.38 2.85
CA TYR A 101 7.12 25.36 3.01
C TYR A 101 7.22 26.44 1.93
N GLU A 102 6.17 26.58 1.15
CA GLU A 102 6.07 27.49 0.01
C GLU A 102 4.92 28.47 0.26
N VAL A 103 5.18 29.77 0.16
CA VAL A 103 4.14 30.81 0.21
C VAL A 103 4.23 31.65 -1.05
N GLN A 104 3.09 31.95 -1.66
CA GLN A 104 3.01 32.76 -2.87
C GLN A 104 3.81 34.07 -2.72
N GLY A 105 4.76 34.28 -3.63
CA GLY A 105 5.62 35.47 -3.65
C GLY A 105 6.83 35.42 -2.71
N GLN A 106 7.07 34.30 -2.02
CA GLN A 106 8.24 34.08 -1.18
C GLN A 106 9.11 32.94 -1.73
N LEU A 107 10.38 32.91 -1.33
CA LEU A 107 11.23 31.76 -1.60
C LEU A 107 10.81 30.59 -0.69
N PRO A 108 10.83 29.34 -1.20
CA PRO A 108 10.58 28.16 -0.38
C PRO A 108 11.56 28.08 0.80
N GLN A 109 11.05 27.68 1.96
CA GLN A 109 11.84 27.30 3.12
C GLN A 109 11.96 25.78 3.15
N ILE A 110 13.17 25.27 3.36
CA ILE A 110 13.45 23.84 3.38
C ILE A 110 14.18 23.50 4.68
N GLU A 111 13.69 22.48 5.37
CA GLU A 111 14.28 21.90 6.56
C GLU A 111 14.41 20.38 6.38
N GLU A 112 15.51 19.82 6.87
CA GLU A 112 15.80 18.39 6.81
C GLU A 112 16.21 17.90 8.21
N ILE A 113 15.59 16.82 8.65
CA ILE A 113 15.78 16.23 9.99
C ILE A 113 16.08 14.73 9.82
N ILE A 114 16.93 14.20 10.70
CA ILE A 114 17.23 12.77 10.78
C ILE A 114 17.04 12.34 12.23
N GLU A 115 16.17 11.37 12.46
CA GLU A 115 15.86 10.88 13.80
C GLU A 115 15.97 9.36 13.87
N PRO A 116 16.53 8.79 14.96
CA PRO A 116 16.50 7.35 15.16
C PRO A 116 15.06 6.89 15.42
N PHE A 117 14.70 5.73 14.88
CA PHE A 117 13.44 5.05 15.18
C PHE A 117 13.67 3.55 15.39
N GLY A 118 12.67 2.87 15.93
CA GLY A 118 12.69 1.43 16.11
C GLY A 118 11.53 0.99 16.99
N LEU A 119 11.29 -0.31 17.05
CA LEU A 119 10.36 -0.85 18.04
C LEU A 119 11.06 -0.89 19.40
N GLY A 120 10.35 -0.45 20.43
CA GLY A 120 10.84 -0.53 21.82
C GLY A 120 11.02 -1.97 22.28
N ASP A 121 10.07 -2.83 21.92
CA ASP A 121 10.07 -4.27 22.19
C ASP A 121 9.70 -5.08 20.95
N PRO A 122 10.21 -6.33 20.79
CA PRO A 122 9.82 -7.20 19.69
C PRO A 122 8.32 -7.53 19.72
N ILE A 123 7.69 -7.47 18.56
CA ILE A 123 6.26 -7.78 18.39
C ILE A 123 6.06 -9.19 17.83
N SER A 124 5.01 -9.87 18.27
CA SER A 124 4.57 -11.14 17.67
C SER A 124 3.08 -11.05 17.43
N TYR A 125 2.66 -11.33 16.21
CA TYR A 125 1.31 -11.06 15.79
C TYR A 125 0.80 -12.01 14.70
N PRO A 126 -0.31 -12.73 14.92
CA PRO A 126 -1.01 -13.45 13.87
C PRO A 126 -2.04 -12.56 13.19
N CYS A 127 -1.96 -12.40 11.87
CA CYS A 127 -3.05 -11.86 11.06
C CYS A 127 -3.64 -12.96 10.16
N ASP A 128 -4.94 -12.91 9.97
CA ASP A 128 -5.60 -13.72 8.95
C ASP A 128 -5.36 -13.07 7.59
N TYR A 129 -5.33 -13.86 6.52
CA TYR A 129 -5.26 -13.31 5.17
C TYR A 129 -6.15 -14.03 4.19
N THR A 130 -6.59 -13.27 3.18
CA THR A 130 -7.31 -13.80 2.02
C THR A 130 -6.62 -13.31 0.76
N ARG A 131 -6.26 -14.22 -0.14
CA ARG A 131 -5.75 -13.83 -1.47
C ARG A 131 -6.90 -13.27 -2.32
N LEU A 132 -6.70 -12.06 -2.85
CA LEU A 132 -7.66 -11.36 -3.70
C LEU A 132 -7.39 -11.57 -5.20
N GLY A 133 -6.17 -11.96 -5.55
CA GLY A 133 -5.73 -12.12 -6.93
C GLY A 133 -4.42 -12.88 -7.05
N ARG A 134 -3.82 -12.90 -8.23
CA ARG A 134 -2.56 -13.64 -8.45
C ARG A 134 -1.41 -13.10 -7.59
N ASP A 135 -1.39 -11.81 -7.34
CA ASP A 135 -0.32 -11.06 -6.68
C ASP A 135 -0.85 -10.12 -5.59
N SER A 136 -2.08 -10.35 -5.12
CA SER A 136 -2.75 -9.50 -4.14
C SER A 136 -3.32 -10.32 -2.98
N ILE A 137 -3.13 -9.83 -1.76
CA ILE A 137 -3.70 -10.36 -0.52
C ILE A 137 -4.38 -9.24 0.27
N SER A 138 -5.44 -9.59 0.98
CA SER A 138 -6.02 -8.78 2.05
C SER A 138 -5.56 -9.36 3.38
N LEU A 139 -5.08 -8.53 4.27
CA LEU A 139 -4.80 -8.90 5.66
C LEU A 139 -5.97 -8.41 6.51
N THR A 140 -6.52 -9.29 7.34
CA THR A 140 -7.61 -9.00 8.28
C THR A 140 -7.19 -9.32 9.70
N ASN A 141 -7.83 -8.69 10.68
CA ASN A 141 -7.46 -8.80 12.09
C ASN A 141 -5.98 -8.41 12.27
N ILE A 142 -5.62 -7.16 11.98
CA ILE A 142 -4.36 -6.57 12.45
C ILE A 142 -4.73 -5.88 13.77
N GLN A 143 -4.39 -6.45 14.93
CA GLN A 143 -4.56 -5.73 16.19
C GLN A 143 -3.59 -4.57 16.18
N GLU A 144 -4.13 -3.44 16.62
CA GLU A 144 -3.45 -2.19 16.89
C GLU A 144 -2.17 -2.45 17.69
N VAL A 145 -1.02 -2.07 17.14
CA VAL A 145 0.19 -1.92 17.96
C VAL A 145 -0.05 -0.67 18.82
N GLU A 146 0.30 -0.72 20.11
CA GLU A 146 0.01 0.33 21.11
C GLU A 146 0.54 1.75 20.79
N ASP A 147 1.23 1.96 19.66
CA ASP A 147 1.62 3.29 19.18
C ASP A 147 0.48 4.09 18.52
N GLY A 148 -0.70 3.48 18.36
CA GLY A 148 -1.90 4.14 17.83
C GLY A 148 -1.88 4.36 16.31
N SER A 149 -0.88 3.86 15.59
CA SER A 149 -0.90 3.83 14.13
C SER A 149 -1.66 2.60 13.63
N VAL A 150 -2.94 2.80 13.31
CA VAL A 150 -3.75 1.83 12.56
C VAL A 150 -3.86 2.36 11.14
N SER A 151 -3.26 1.66 10.17
CA SER A 151 -3.65 1.86 8.76
C SER A 151 -4.93 1.04 8.49
N PRO A 152 -5.80 1.53 7.61
CA PRO A 152 -7.17 1.04 7.49
C PRO A 152 -7.19 -0.43 7.10
N GLY A 153 -8.06 -1.19 7.76
CA GLY A 153 -8.54 -2.44 7.20
C GLY A 153 -9.03 -2.22 5.76
N MET A 154 -8.59 -3.10 4.86
CA MET A 154 -8.83 -3.12 3.41
C MET A 154 -7.87 -2.28 2.55
N GLU A 155 -6.58 -2.59 2.60
CA GLU A 155 -5.68 -2.35 1.47
C GLU A 155 -5.37 -3.65 0.72
N SER A 156 -5.43 -3.59 -0.61
CA SER A 156 -4.96 -4.68 -1.46
C SER A 156 -3.44 -4.71 -1.39
N ASN A 157 -2.88 -5.59 -0.57
CA ASN A 157 -1.45 -5.71 -0.42
C ASN A 157 -0.90 -6.51 -1.59
N HIS A 158 0.03 -5.92 -2.33
CA HIS A 158 0.69 -6.61 -3.42
C HIS A 158 1.86 -7.42 -2.90
N TYR A 159 2.03 -8.63 -3.43
CA TYR A 159 3.19 -9.46 -3.14
C TYR A 159 3.89 -9.93 -4.41
N ARG A 160 5.21 -10.10 -4.31
CA ARG A 160 6.00 -10.73 -5.37
C ARG A 160 7.19 -11.48 -4.78
N PHE A 161 7.69 -12.45 -5.53
CA PHE A 161 8.95 -13.12 -5.22
C PHE A 161 10.09 -12.56 -6.07
N SER A 162 11.27 -12.47 -5.46
CA SER A 162 12.55 -12.20 -6.11
C SER A 162 13.55 -13.26 -5.65
N GLY A 163 13.67 -14.35 -6.40
CA GLY A 163 14.28 -15.58 -5.88
C GLY A 163 13.51 -16.09 -4.66
N ASP A 164 14.20 -16.45 -3.59
CA ASP A 164 13.54 -16.89 -2.34
C ASP A 164 13.10 -15.73 -1.43
N THR A 165 13.13 -14.48 -1.92
CA THR A 165 12.69 -13.32 -1.13
C THR A 165 11.26 -12.96 -1.48
N LEU A 166 10.36 -13.05 -0.50
CA LEU A 166 9.01 -12.50 -0.53
C LEU A 166 9.09 -10.99 -0.29
N ILE A 167 8.43 -10.22 -1.14
CA ILE A 167 8.31 -8.77 -1.03
C ILE A 167 6.83 -8.44 -0.91
N LEU A 168 6.42 -7.85 0.20
CA LEU A 168 5.09 -7.30 0.42
C LEU A 168 5.14 -5.78 0.20
N THR A 169 4.16 -5.23 -0.50
CA THR A 169 4.02 -3.79 -0.74
C THR A 169 2.61 -3.34 -0.35
N PHE A 170 2.58 -2.33 0.50
CA PHE A 170 1.42 -1.63 1.03
C PHE A 170 1.46 -0.23 0.44
N GLN A 171 0.33 0.27 -0.05
CA GLN A 171 0.28 1.59 -0.66
C GLN A 171 -1.07 2.22 -0.41
N GLU A 172 -1.04 3.30 0.37
CA GLU A 172 -2.22 4.09 0.68
C GLU A 172 -2.15 5.41 -0.07
N LYS A 173 -3.31 5.89 -0.47
CA LYS A 173 -3.45 7.25 -0.96
C LYS A 173 -4.74 7.87 -0.45
N GLU A 174 -4.61 8.97 0.27
CA GLU A 174 -5.73 9.80 0.71
C GLU A 174 -5.67 11.16 0.02
N ILE A 175 -6.80 11.60 -0.54
CA ILE A 175 -6.97 12.99 -0.95
C ILE A 175 -8.22 13.54 -0.28
N ARG A 176 -8.06 14.64 0.46
CA ARG A 176 -9.17 15.39 1.07
C ARG A 176 -9.15 16.83 0.57
N TYR A 177 -10.35 17.39 0.40
CA TYR A 177 -10.56 18.80 0.10
C TYR A 177 -11.41 19.40 1.22
N TYR A 178 -11.10 20.63 1.60
CA TYR A 178 -11.85 21.35 2.63
C TYR A 178 -12.04 22.80 2.23
N ALA A 179 -13.12 23.39 2.75
CA ALA A 179 -13.47 24.77 2.54
C ALA A 179 -14.32 25.27 3.72
N ASP A 180 -13.75 26.21 4.48
CA ASP A 180 -14.41 26.98 5.52
C ASP A 180 -14.43 28.47 5.09
N ASP A 181 -15.13 29.34 5.84
CA ASP A 181 -15.45 30.72 5.42
C ASP A 181 -14.23 31.51 4.88
N ASP A 182 -13.06 31.37 5.51
CA ASP A 182 -11.83 32.10 5.13
C ASP A 182 -10.68 31.20 4.63
N ARG A 183 -10.89 29.88 4.53
CA ARG A 183 -9.82 28.92 4.24
C ARG A 183 -10.30 27.83 3.29
N LYS A 184 -9.59 27.64 2.19
CA LYS A 184 -9.83 26.52 1.25
C LYS A 184 -8.54 25.78 1.01
N GLY A 185 -8.61 24.47 0.85
CA GLY A 185 -7.40 23.71 0.68
C GLY A 185 -7.59 22.26 0.30
N SER A 186 -6.47 21.58 0.25
CA SER A 186 -6.39 20.15 0.03
C SER A 186 -5.31 19.52 0.90
N TYR A 187 -5.49 18.24 1.14
CA TYR A 187 -4.55 17.34 1.79
C TYR A 187 -4.38 16.14 0.86
N ASP A 188 -3.17 15.89 0.37
CA ASP A 188 -2.81 14.71 -0.43
C ASP A 188 -1.72 13.96 0.33
N GLU A 189 -2.05 12.78 0.83
CA GLU A 189 -1.12 11.88 1.50
C GLU A 189 -0.93 10.65 0.63
N THR A 190 0.34 10.31 0.39
CA THR A 190 0.72 9.06 -0.26
C THR A 190 1.68 8.33 0.66
N PHE A 191 1.31 7.11 1.02
CA PHE A 191 2.11 6.23 1.86
C PHE A 191 2.50 4.99 1.06
N THR A 192 3.73 4.53 1.20
CA THR A 192 4.18 3.26 0.64
C THR A 192 5.11 2.57 1.61
N LYS A 193 4.77 1.34 1.98
CA LYS A 193 5.61 0.48 2.82
C LYS A 193 5.94 -0.80 2.08
N ARG A 194 7.20 -1.19 2.12
CA ARG A 194 7.71 -2.43 1.53
C ARG A 194 8.40 -3.26 2.59
N LEU A 195 7.94 -4.49 2.77
CA LEU A 195 8.57 -5.48 3.64
C LEU A 195 9.25 -6.55 2.78
N LYS A 196 10.46 -6.95 3.14
CA LYS A 196 11.20 -8.04 2.53
C LYS A 196 11.40 -9.16 3.55
N PHE A 197 11.08 -10.38 3.13
CA PHE A 197 11.27 -11.58 3.92
C PHE A 197 12.00 -12.65 3.09
N LYS A 198 13.06 -13.25 3.62
CA LYS A 198 13.84 -14.30 2.94
C LYS A 198 13.37 -15.67 3.41
N ARG A 199 12.98 -16.55 2.48
CA ARG A 199 12.54 -17.91 2.82
C ARG A 199 13.65 -18.68 3.53
N LYS A 200 13.32 -19.34 4.64
CA LYS A 200 14.21 -20.29 5.31
C LYS A 200 14.42 -21.51 4.44
N LYS A 201 15.65 -22.02 4.43
CA LYS A 201 16.00 -23.28 3.77
C LYS A 201 15.60 -24.47 4.62
#